data_AF-A0A355G4Z2-F1
#
_entry.id   AF-A0A355G4Z2-F1
#
_cell.length_a   1.000
_cell.length_b   1.000
_cell.length_c   1.000
_cell.angle_alpha   90.00
_cell.angle_beta   90.00
_cell.angle_gamma   90.00
#
_symmetry.space_group_name_H-M   'P 1'
#
loop_
_entity.id
_entity.type
_entity.pdbx_description
1 polymer ?
#
loop_
_entity_poly.entity_id
_entity_poly.type
_entity_poly.pdbx_seq_one_letter_code
_entity_poly.pdbx_strand_id
1 'polypeptide(L)' 'MSLSIIVIVKNEESSIRECLASVAWADEIIVLDSGSTDQTVAICREYTDKVYETDWPGFGPQK' A
#
# COMPACT_ATOMS: atom_id res chain seq x y z
N MET A 1 -21.72 -8.22 2.41
CA MET A 1 -21.04 -7.01 2.88
C MET A 1 -19.61 -7.13 2.42
N SER A 2 -19.05 -6.15 1.71
CA SER A 2 -17.65 -6.19 1.24
C SER A 2 -16.79 -5.22 2.04
N LEU A 3 -15.54 -5.58 2.30
CA LEU A 3 -14.56 -4.76 3.00
C LEU A 3 -13.35 -4.47 2.10
N SER A 4 -13.06 -3.17 1.93
CA SER A 4 -11.86 -2.69 1.25
C SER A 4 -10.85 -2.16 2.26
N ILE A 5 -9.57 -2.47 2.05
CA ILE A 5 -8.45 -1.95 2.82
C ILE A 5 -7.61 -1.05 1.93
N ILE A 6 -7.37 0.18 2.40
CA ILE A 6 -6.50 1.15 1.71
C ILE A 6 -5.22 1.28 2.54
N VAL A 7 -4.08 1.04 1.90
CA VAL A 7 -2.75 1.16 2.51
C VAL A 7 -2.03 2.34 1.88
N ILE A 8 -1.77 3.38 2.67
CA ILE A 8 -0.90 4.49 2.27
C ILE A 8 0.51 4.17 2.74
N VAL A 9 1.48 4.17 1.83
CA VAL A 9 2.83 3.66 2.12
C VAL A 9 3.93 4.51 1.47
N LYS A 10 5.12 4.51 2.09
CA LYS A 10 6.35 5.05 1.52
C LYS A 10 7.58 4.41 2.19
N ASN A 11 8.42 3.74 1.42
CA ASN A 11 9.68 3.11 1.85
C ASN A 11 9.53 2.19 3.08
N GLU A 12 8.66 1.19 2.97
CA GLU A 12 8.35 0.22 4.03
C GLU A 12 8.67 -1.22 3.61
N GLU A 13 9.72 -1.45 2.81
CA GLU A 13 10.04 -2.80 2.32
C GLU A 13 10.24 -3.84 3.43
N SER A 14 10.66 -3.41 4.63
CA SER A 14 10.85 -4.28 5.79
C SER A 14 9.54 -4.75 6.43
N SER A 15 8.44 -4.01 6.26
CA SER A 15 7.22 -4.17 7.04
C SER A 15 6.00 -4.47 6.16
N ILE A 16 5.99 -3.99 4.93
CA ILE A 16 4.81 -3.98 4.05
C ILE A 16 4.30 -5.37 3.73
N ARG A 17 5.18 -6.37 3.62
CA ARG A 17 4.81 -7.77 3.37
C ARG A 17 3.94 -8.33 4.50
N GLU A 18 4.37 -8.14 5.76
CA GLU A 18 3.64 -8.61 6.93
C GLU A 18 2.31 -7.86 7.09
N CYS A 19 2.31 -6.55 6.82
CA CYS A 19 1.10 -5.72 6.82
C CYS A 19 0.06 -6.26 5.82
N LEU A 20 0.43 -6.42 4.56
CA LEU A 20 -0.47 -6.92 3.50
C LEU A 20 -0.94 -8.35 3.77
N ALA A 21 -0.06 -9.23 4.27
CA ALA A 21 -0.43 -10.58 4.66
C ALA A 21 -1.50 -10.60 5.77
N SER A 22 -1.42 -9.68 6.74
CA SER A 22 -2.38 -9.60 7.85
C SER A 22 -3.81 -9.20 7.42
N VAL A 23 -3.95 -8.57 6.25
CA VAL A 23 -5.22 -8.11 5.69
C VAL A 23 -5.62 -8.83 4.40
N ALA A 24 -4.89 -9.87 4.00
CA ALA A 24 -5.13 -10.63 2.77
C ALA A 24 -6.51 -11.32 2.70
N TRP A 25 -7.26 -11.34 3.80
CA TRP A 25 -8.63 -11.84 3.89
C TRP A 25 -9.69 -10.82 3.44
N ALA A 26 -9.33 -9.55 3.24
CA ALA A 26 -10.25 -8.53 2.76
C ALA A 26 -10.66 -8.79 1.29
N ASP A 27 -11.85 -8.33 0.91
CA ASP A 27 -12.35 -8.50 -0.46
C ASP A 27 -11.54 -7.66 -1.46
N GLU A 28 -10.92 -6.57 -1.00
CA GLU A 28 -10.14 -5.65 -1.83
C GLU A 28 -9.00 -5.00 -1.05
N ILE A 29 -7.83 -4.93 -1.67
CA ILE A 29 -6.67 -4.17 -1.19
C ILE A 29 -6.30 -3.13 -2.24
N ILE A 30 -6.17 -1.88 -1.81
CA ILE A 30 -5.71 -0.74 -2.60
C ILE A 30 -4.46 -0.17 -1.93
N VAL A 31 -3.42 0.08 -2.71
CA VAL A 31 -2.19 0.70 -2.22
C VAL A 31 -2.02 2.08 -2.85
N LEU A 32 -1.77 3.08 -2.01
CA LEU A 32 -1.37 4.43 -2.41
C LEU A 32 0.06 4.68 -1.95
N ASP A 33 1.00 4.51 -2.87
CA ASP A 33 2.43 4.71 -2.64
C ASP A 33 2.81 6.19 -2.84
N SER A 34 3.59 6.75 -1.91
CA SER A 34 4.01 8.17 -1.93
C SER A 34 5.43 8.38 -2.48
N GLY A 35 5.80 7.59 -3.49
CA GLY A 35 7.10 7.66 -4.18
C GLY A 35 8.17 6.87 -3.45
N SER A 36 7.91 5.58 -3.21
CA SER A 36 8.92 4.66 -2.68
C SER A 36 10.05 4.44 -3.67
N THR A 37 11.27 4.37 -3.15
CA THR A 37 12.50 4.12 -3.92
C THR A 37 13.14 2.77 -3.61
N ASP A 38 12.52 2.02 -2.69
CA ASP A 38 12.93 0.69 -2.24
C ASP A 38 12.01 -0.38 -2.87
N GLN A 39 12.02 -1.61 -2.34
CA GLN A 39 11.20 -2.70 -2.88
C GLN A 39 9.71 -2.63 -2.50
N THR A 40 9.25 -1.58 -1.82
CA THR A 40 7.86 -1.47 -1.34
C THR A 40 6.83 -1.69 -2.44
N VAL A 41 6.95 -0.99 -3.57
CA VAL A 41 5.98 -1.10 -4.68
C VAL A 41 6.01 -2.50 -5.30
N ALA A 42 7.20 -3.09 -5.45
CA ALA A 42 7.35 -4.43 -5.98
C ALA A 42 6.63 -5.46 -5.10
N ILE A 43 6.81 -5.36 -3.77
CA ILE A 43 6.13 -6.24 -2.81
C ILE A 43 4.62 -6.01 -2.84
N CYS A 44 4.14 -4.76 -2.89
CA CYS A 44 2.71 -4.45 -2.96
C CYS A 44 2.02 -5.08 -4.17
N ARG A 45 2.69 -5.08 -5.34
CA ARG A 45 2.16 -5.68 -6.58
C ARG A 45 2.04 -7.20 -6.52
N GLU A 46 2.68 -7.88 -5.55
CA GLU A 46 2.46 -9.31 -5.32
C GLU A 46 1.08 -9.60 -4.70
N TYR A 47 0.45 -8.61 -4.05
CA TYR A 47 -0.82 -8.77 -3.33
C TYR A 47 -2.03 -8.16 -4.05
N THR A 48 -1.82 -7.13 -4.87
CA THR A 48 -2.90 -6.46 -5.61
C THR A 48 -2.35 -5.73 -6.83
N ASP A 49 -3.13 -5.69 -7.92
CA ASP A 49 -2.83 -4.86 -9.09
C ASP A 49 -3.21 -3.38 -8.86
N LYS A 50 -3.94 -3.07 -7.78
CA LYS A 50 -4.42 -1.72 -7.45
C LYS A 50 -3.39 -0.92 -6.66
N VAL A 51 -2.23 -0.73 -7.27
CA VAL A 51 -1.13 0.09 -6.71
C VAL A 51 -1.06 1.41 -7.48
N TYR A 52 -1.27 2.51 -6.77
CA TYR A 52 -1.24 3.87 -7.31
C TYR A 52 -0.05 4.61 -6.70
N GLU A 53 0.69 5.35 -7.53
CA GLU A 53 1.86 6.12 -7.12
C GLU A 53 1.56 7.61 -7.20
N THR A 54 1.99 8.37 -6.19
CA THR A 54 1.87 9.83 -6.10
C THR A 54 3.11 10.42 -5.44
N ASP A 55 3.35 11.71 -5.64
CA ASP A 55 4.26 12.46 -4.77
C ASP A 55 3.73 12.50 -3.34
N TRP A 56 4.62 12.73 -2.36
CA TRP A 56 4.22 12.93 -0.96
C TRP A 56 3.91 14.41 -0.68
N PRO A 57 2.64 14.80 -0.47
CA PRO A 57 2.25 16.20 -0.24
C PRO A 57 2.29 16.61 1.24
N GLY A 58 2.70 15.70 2.14
CA GLY A 58 2.66 15.86 3.59
C GLY A 58 1.48 15.16 4.25
N PHE A 59 1.51 15.07 5.59
CA PHE A 59 0.56 14.24 6.37
C PHE A 59 -0.90 14.66 6.28
N GLY A 60 -1.19 15.95 6.09
CA GLY A 60 -2.57 16.45 5.99
C GLY A 60 -3.20 16.08 4.66
N PRO A 61 -2.63 16.55 3.53
CA PRO A 61 -3.22 16.30 2.21
C PRO A 61 -3.25 14.83 1.78
N GLN A 62 -2.39 13.99 2.36
CA GLN A 62 -2.32 12.57 2.06
C GLN A 62 -3.41 11.72 2.75
N LYS A 63 -4.00 12.21 3.85
CA LYS A 63 -4.98 11.47 4.67
C LYS A 63 -6.41 11.56 4.16
#